data_AF-A0A974YBU3-F1
#
_entry.id   AF-A0A974YBU3-F1
#
_cell.length_a   1.000
_cell.length_b   1.000
_cell.length_c   1.000
_cell.angle_alpha   90.00
_cell.angle_beta   90.00
_cell.angle_gamma   90.00
#
_symmetry.space_group_name_H-M   'P 1'
#
loop_
_entity.id
_entity.type
_entity.pdbx_description
1 polymer ?
#
loop_
_entity_poly.entity_id
_entity_poly.type
_entity_poly.pdbx_seq_one_letter_code
_entity_poly.pdbx_strand_id
1 'polypeptide(L)'
;MVADLAISLLVVLAGAVGMLLLLLTWFGGRTITPEIEDDLDPILGARDPMAIYESHGPFIPMPSHLKTNDQMVEWMTKELPRLTAESANPRA
;
A
#
# COMPACT_ATOMS: atom_id res chain seq x y z
N MET A 1 -40.22 -25.29 36.77
CA MET A 1 -40.42 -25.88 35.42
C MET A 1 -40.75 -24.83 34.37
N VAL A 2 -41.94 -24.19 34.38
CA VAL A 2 -42.30 -23.18 33.36
C VAL A 2 -41.42 -21.93 33.44
N ALA A 3 -41.14 -21.44 34.65
CA ALA A 3 -40.23 -20.31 34.87
C ALA A 3 -38.80 -20.61 34.39
N ASP A 4 -38.27 -21.80 34.70
CA ASP A 4 -36.94 -22.23 34.24
C ASP A 4 -36.86 -22.29 32.71
N LEU A 5 -37.93 -22.75 32.06
CA LEU A 5 -38.03 -22.84 30.61
C LEU A 5 -38.09 -21.43 29.98
N ALA A 6 -38.85 -20.51 30.58
CA ALA A 6 -38.90 -19.11 30.15
C ALA A 6 -37.56 -18.39 30.32
N ILE A 7 -36.85 -18.63 31.42
CA ILE A 7 -35.52 -18.08 31.69
C ILE A 7 -34.50 -18.63 30.69
N SER A 8 -34.52 -19.94 30.45
CA SER A 8 -33.63 -20.59 29.47
C SER A 8 -33.87 -20.06 28.06
N LEU A 9 -35.14 -19.86 27.67
CA LEU A 9 -35.50 -19.24 26.40
C LEU A 9 -34.98 -17.80 26.29
N LEU A 10 -35.12 -16.99 27.35
CA LEU A 10 -34.62 -15.62 27.39
C LEU A 10 -33.09 -15.57 27.24
N VAL A 11 -32.36 -16.46 27.90
CA VAL A 11 -30.89 -16.54 27.81
C VAL A 11 -30.44 -16.88 26.40
N VAL A 12 -31.08 -17.86 25.76
CA VAL A 12 -30.77 -18.24 24.37
C VAL A 12 -31.04 -17.08 23.43
N LEU A 13 -32.16 -16.37 23.61
CA LEU A 13 -32.55 -15.25 22.76
C LEU A 13 -31.59 -14.06 22.92
N ALA A 14 -31.22 -13.74 24.16
CA ALA A 14 -30.23 -12.71 24.46
C ALA A 14 -28.84 -13.06 23.88
N GLY A 15 -28.42 -14.33 24.00
CA GLY A 15 -27.17 -14.81 23.40
C GLY A 15 -27.16 -14.74 21.87
N ALA A 16 -28.27 -15.13 21.23
CA ALA A 16 -28.41 -15.06 19.78
C ALA A 16 -28.38 -13.61 19.26
N VAL A 17 -29.09 -12.70 19.93
CA VAL A 17 -29.07 -11.27 19.60
C VAL A 17 -27.67 -10.67 19.84
N GLY A 18 -27.01 -11.02 20.94
CA GLY A 18 -25.64 -10.59 21.22
C GLY A 18 -24.66 -11.06 20.15
N MET A 19 -24.74 -12.34 19.74
CA MET A 19 -23.90 -12.89 18.68
C MET A 19 -24.18 -12.23 17.32
N LEU A 20 -25.46 -11.95 17.01
CA LEU A 20 -25.84 -11.23 15.80
C LEU A 20 -25.25 -9.81 15.78
N LEU A 21 -25.34 -9.08 16.90
CA LEU A 21 -24.76 -7.73 17.01
C LEU A 21 -23.23 -7.75 16.91
N LEU A 22 -22.57 -8.75 17.49
CA LEU A 22 -21.13 -8.96 17.33
C LEU A 22 -20.77 -9.21 15.87
N LEU A 23 -21.54 -10.04 15.15
CA LEU A 23 -21.33 -10.28 13.72
C LEU A 23 -21.53 -8.99 12.91
N LEU A 24 -22.59 -8.23 13.18
CA LEU A 24 -22.87 -6.98 12.46
C LEU A 24 -21.82 -5.89 12.73
N THR A 25 -21.32 -5.78 13.95
CA THR A 25 -20.27 -4.81 14.30
C THR A 25 -18.90 -5.24 13.78
N TRP A 26 -18.60 -6.53 13.80
CA TRP A 26 -17.33 -7.08 13.30
C TRP A 26 -17.25 -7.10 11.77
N PHE A 27 -18.34 -7.45 11.08
CA PHE A 27 -18.38 -7.46 9.61
C PHE A 27 -18.77 -6.10 9.01
N GLY A 28 -19.63 -5.31 9.68
CA GLY A 28 -20.14 -4.03 9.16
C GLY A 28 -19.14 -2.87 9.16
N GLY A 29 -17.99 -3.02 9.84
CA GLY A 29 -16.86 -2.08 9.74
C GLY A 29 -15.97 -2.31 8.51
N ARG A 30 -16.12 -3.44 7.81
CA ARG A 30 -15.50 -3.66 6.50
C ARG A 30 -16.47 -3.17 5.44
N THR A 31 -16.54 -1.86 5.25
CA THR A 31 -16.83 -1.40 3.90
C THR A 31 -15.75 -2.04 3.03
N ILE A 32 -16.15 -2.88 2.07
CA ILE A 32 -15.33 -3.12 0.88
C ILE A 32 -15.38 -1.80 0.11
N THR A 33 -14.82 -0.74 0.70
CA THR A 33 -14.15 0.26 -0.10
C THR A 33 -13.16 -0.58 -0.87
N PRO A 34 -13.22 -0.67 -2.21
CA PRO A 34 -12.09 -1.24 -2.91
C PRO A 34 -10.89 -0.50 -2.35
N GLU A 35 -9.96 -1.22 -1.72
CA GLU A 35 -8.57 -0.83 -1.78
C GLU A 35 -8.33 -0.70 -3.28
N ILE A 36 -8.53 0.52 -3.80
CA ILE A 36 -7.61 1.03 -4.78
C ILE A 36 -6.30 0.83 -4.04
N GLU A 37 -5.48 -0.10 -4.52
CA GLU A 37 -4.09 -0.23 -4.13
C GLU A 37 -3.46 1.14 -4.36
N ASP A 38 -3.67 2.04 -3.40
CA ASP A 38 -2.91 3.26 -3.21
C ASP A 38 -1.64 2.77 -2.55
N ASP A 39 -0.87 2.03 -3.36
CA ASP A 39 0.55 1.82 -3.17
C ASP A 39 1.10 3.23 -2.99
N LEU A 40 1.25 3.61 -1.72
CA LEU A 40 1.60 4.93 -1.23
C LEU A 40 2.81 5.42 -2.00
N ASP A 41 2.56 6.06 -3.14
CA ASP A 41 3.56 6.73 -3.93
C ASP A 41 3.96 7.93 -3.05
N PRO A 42 5.19 7.99 -2.53
CA PRO A 42 5.60 8.94 -1.48
C PRO A 42 5.60 10.41 -1.93
N ILE A 43 5.01 10.68 -3.10
CA ILE A 43 4.89 11.98 -3.78
C ILE A 43 3.53 12.64 -3.44
N LEU A 44 2.82 12.22 -2.39
CA LEU A 44 1.61 12.89 -1.90
C LEU A 44 1.89 13.86 -0.73
N GLY A 45 2.94 14.68 -0.86
CA GLY A 45 2.98 15.97 -0.17
C GLY A 45 1.98 16.92 -0.83
N ALA A 46 1.47 17.93 -0.10
CA ALA A 46 0.42 18.86 -0.54
C ALA A 46 0.79 19.79 -1.73
N ARG A 47 1.69 19.37 -2.61
CA ARG A 47 2.24 20.16 -3.72
C ARG A 47 2.07 19.39 -5.03
N ASP A 48 1.00 19.73 -5.74
CA ASP A 48 0.75 19.47 -7.16
C ASP A 48 0.73 18.01 -7.64
N PRO A 49 -0.34 17.25 -7.34
CA PRO A 49 -0.63 16.00 -8.05
C PRO A 49 -0.85 16.24 -9.57
N MET A 50 -1.38 17.39 -9.99
CA MET A 50 -1.71 17.62 -11.40
C MET A 50 -0.46 17.72 -12.30
N ALA A 51 0.62 18.34 -11.81
CA ALA A 51 1.81 18.58 -12.62
C ALA A 51 2.59 17.29 -12.93
N ILE A 52 2.51 16.27 -12.08
CA ILE A 52 3.33 15.05 -12.24
C ILE A 52 2.66 14.07 -13.20
N TYR A 53 1.33 13.89 -13.09
CA TYR A 53 0.59 12.96 -13.94
C TYR A 53 0.14 13.55 -15.29
N GLU A 54 -0.06 14.88 -15.40
CA GLU A 54 -0.34 15.52 -16.69
C GLU A 54 0.91 16.02 -17.42
N SER A 55 2.08 16.03 -16.76
CA SER A 55 3.31 16.35 -17.47
C SER A 55 3.61 15.25 -18.48
N HIS A 56 3.24 15.53 -19.72
CA HIS A 56 4.00 15.15 -20.89
C HIS A 56 5.37 15.84 -20.80
N GLY A 57 6.13 15.53 -19.74
CA GLY A 57 7.52 15.90 -19.64
C GLY A 57 8.22 15.38 -20.89
N PRO A 58 9.24 16.10 -21.40
CA PRO A 58 9.97 15.65 -22.57
C PRO A 58 10.41 14.20 -22.33
N PHE A 59 9.97 13.30 -23.21
CA PHE A 59 10.35 11.89 -23.12
C PHE A 59 11.86 11.80 -23.04
N ILE A 60 12.38 11.38 -21.89
CA ILE A 60 13.81 11.16 -21.70
C ILE A 60 14.08 9.73 -22.20
N PRO A 61 14.70 9.56 -23.37
CA PRO A 61 14.97 8.23 -23.88
C PRO A 61 15.95 7.51 -22.95
N MET A 62 15.73 6.22 -22.75
CA MET A 62 16.67 5.36 -22.03
C MET A 62 18.07 5.47 -22.66
N PRO A 63 19.13 5.73 -21.87
CA PRO A 63 20.49 5.80 -22.37
C PRO A 63 20.87 4.55 -23.17
N SER A 64 21.69 4.72 -24.20
CA SER A 64 22.04 3.63 -25.13
C SER A 64 22.65 2.40 -24.46
N HIS A 65 23.37 2.60 -23.35
CA HIS A 65 24.05 1.56 -22.57
C HIS A 65 23.20 1.03 -21.40
N LEU A 66 21.91 1.36 -21.34
CA LEU A 66 20.97 0.87 -20.31
C LEU A 66 19.68 0.31 -20.94
N LYS A 67 19.72 -0.04 -22.23
CA LYS A 67 18.52 -0.48 -22.96
C LYS A 67 18.10 -1.91 -22.60
N THR A 68 19.03 -2.76 -22.19
CA THR A 68 18.76 -4.15 -21.83
C THR A 68 18.97 -4.39 -20.33
N ASN A 69 18.35 -5.44 -19.81
CA ASN A 69 18.49 -5.81 -18.41
C ASN A 69 19.95 -6.12 -18.04
N ASP A 70 20.66 -6.88 -18.88
CA ASP A 70 22.07 -7.22 -18.64
C ASP A 70 22.96 -5.98 -18.57
N GLN A 71 22.72 -4.99 -19.45
CA GLN A 71 23.45 -3.73 -19.45
C GLN A 71 23.15 -2.88 -18.22
N MET A 72 21.90 -2.87 -17.76
CA MET A 72 21.51 -2.22 -16.51
C MET A 72 22.23 -2.85 -15.31
N VAL A 73 22.24 -4.18 -15.21
CA VAL A 73 22.91 -4.90 -14.13
C VAL A 73 24.42 -4.66 -14.16
N GLU A 74 25.04 -4.71 -15.34
CA GLU A 74 26.47 -4.42 -15.50
C GLU A 74 26.82 -2.99 -15.06
N TRP A 75 26.03 -2.00 -15.48
CA TRP A 75 26.23 -0.62 -15.09
C TRP A 75 26.06 -0.40 -13.57
N MET A 76 25.00 -0.97 -12.98
CA MET A 76 24.74 -0.87 -11.54
C MET A 76 25.83 -1.51 -10.68
N THR A 77 26.45 -2.57 -11.16
CA THR A 77 27.44 -3.34 -10.39
C THR A 77 28.87 -2.87 -10.59
N LYS A 78 29.21 -2.34 -11.78
CA LYS A 78 30.60 -1.97 -12.12
C LYS A 78 30.84 -0.47 -12.16
N GLU A 79 29.93 0.30 -12.74
CA GLU A 79 30.13 1.72 -13.01
C GLU A 79 29.54 2.60 -11.90
N LEU A 80 28.35 2.27 -11.40
CA LEU A 80 27.70 3.04 -10.33
C LEU A 80 28.57 3.14 -9.04
N PRO A 81 29.20 2.06 -8.54
CA PRO A 81 30.07 2.15 -7.37
C PRO A 81 31.29 3.05 -7.57
N ARG A 82 31.80 3.17 -8.80
CA ARG A 82 32.92 4.07 -9.11
C ARG A 82 32.49 5.54 -9.02
N LEU A 83 31.33 5.86 -9.60
CA LEU A 83 30.76 7.22 -9.57
C LEU A 83 30.36 7.67 -8.15
N THR A 84 29.87 6.74 -7.32
CA THR A 84 29.50 7.06 -5.93
C THR A 84 30.72 7.09 -5.00
N ALA A 85 31.76 6.29 -5.27
CA ALA A 85 33.00 6.34 -4.51
C ALA A 85 33.79 7.63 -4.80
N GLU A 86 33.79 8.13 -6.04
CA GLU A 86 34.45 9.38 -6.40
C GLU A 86 33.76 10.62 -5.82
N SER A 87 32.42 10.59 -5.73
CA SER A 87 31.65 11.66 -5.07
C SER A 87 31.74 11.64 -3.53
N ALA A 88 32.14 10.52 -2.93
CA ALA A 88 32.36 10.40 -1.48
C ALA A 88 33.71 11.00 -1.01
N ASN A 89 34.62 11.36 -1.92
CA ASN A 89 35.90 11.99 -1.58
C ASN A 89 35.93 13.47 -2.03
N PRO A 90 35.49 14.43 -1.19
CA PRO A 90 35.49 15.85 -1.54
C PRO A 90 36.89 16.51 -1.56
N ARG A 91 37.98 15.73 -1.64
CA ARG A 91 39.37 16.22 -1.57
C ARG A 91 40.36 15.56 -2.54
N ALA A 92 39.90 14.94 -3.64
CA ALA A 92 40.81 14.59 -4.73
C ALA A 92 41.08 15.80 -5.64
#